data_AF-A0A955JCA9-F1
#
_entry.id   AF-A0A955JCA9-F1
#
_cell.length_a   1.000
_cell.length_b   1.000
_cell.length_c   1.000
_cell.angle_alpha   90.00
_cell.angle_beta   90.00
_cell.angle_gamma   90.00
#
_symmetry.space_group_name_H-M   'P 1'
#
loop_
_entity.id
_entity.type
_entity.pdbx_description
1 polymer ?
#
loop_
_entity_poly.entity_id
_entity_poly.type
_entity_poly.pdbx_seq_one_letter_code
_entity_poly.pdbx_strand_id
1 'polypeptide(L)'
;LGLQHGVPLEEFVNVFTFTRFEPQGPVNHPNIKFATSVIDYIFRVLGLEYLGRTDFVHVKPADGIDEDFVNADKAEQERKELLETRARELGLTPEALEAKELPSPKPATERMSGAKSTASPDSFLGTMMGDAPFCDVCGHITVRNGSCYKCISCGSSMGCS
;
A
#
# COMPACT_ATOMS: atom_id res chain seq x y z
N LEU A 1 21.44 25.14 11.75
CA LEU A 1 22.52 25.06 12.76
C LEU A 1 23.87 24.68 12.15
N GLY A 2 24.21 25.15 10.93
CA GLY A 2 25.34 24.58 10.18
C GLY A 2 26.31 25.58 9.54
N LEU A 3 25.98 26.07 8.35
CA LEU A 3 26.82 26.98 7.57
C LEU A 3 27.11 28.32 8.29
N GLN A 4 26.18 28.79 9.11
CA GLN A 4 26.34 30.02 9.91
C GLN A 4 27.39 29.88 11.04
N HIS A 5 27.82 28.65 11.38
CA HIS A 5 28.81 28.38 12.42
C HIS A 5 30.18 27.95 11.86
N GLY A 6 30.43 28.17 10.55
CA GLY A 6 31.72 27.91 9.93
C GLY A 6 31.98 26.44 9.58
N VAL A 7 30.97 25.59 9.61
CA VAL A 7 31.09 24.21 9.11
C VAL A 7 31.14 24.24 7.58
N PRO A 8 32.19 23.66 6.94
CA PRO A 8 32.34 23.69 5.50
C PRO A 8 31.26 22.87 4.78
N LEU A 9 30.93 23.28 3.55
CA LEU A 9 29.88 22.63 2.76
C LEU A 9 30.19 21.14 2.49
N GLU A 10 31.46 20.78 2.30
CA GLU A 10 31.84 19.38 2.11
C GLU A 10 31.40 18.49 3.28
N GLU A 11 31.46 19.01 4.51
CA GLU A 11 31.07 18.25 5.70
C GLU A 11 29.56 17.97 5.70
N PHE A 12 28.73 18.92 5.24
CA PHE A 12 27.30 18.67 5.05
C PHE A 12 27.04 17.63 3.98
N VAL A 13 27.74 17.70 2.85
CA VAL A 13 27.57 16.73 1.78
C VAL A 13 27.94 15.34 2.28
N ASN A 14 29.07 15.19 2.95
CA ASN A 14 29.52 13.90 3.49
C ASN A 14 28.57 13.35 4.56
N VAL A 15 28.01 14.21 5.42
CA VAL A 15 27.11 13.79 6.51
C VAL A 15 25.70 13.48 6.02
N PHE A 16 25.14 14.25 5.07
CA PHE A 16 23.74 14.11 4.67
C PHE A 16 23.52 13.26 3.42
N THR A 17 24.53 13.07 2.58
CA THR A 17 24.42 12.10 1.48
C THR A 17 24.29 10.68 2.03
N PHE A 18 23.45 9.87 1.40
CA PHE A 18 23.15 8.49 1.81
C PHE A 18 22.51 8.34 3.21
N THR A 19 22.13 9.45 3.86
CA THR A 19 21.35 9.35 5.10
C THR A 19 19.94 8.89 4.82
N ARG A 20 19.47 7.98 5.67
CA ARG A 20 18.10 7.50 5.67
C ARG A 20 17.45 8.04 6.94
N PHE A 21 16.41 8.83 6.77
CA PHE A 21 15.58 9.24 7.90
C PHE A 21 14.78 8.04 8.38
N GLU A 22 14.89 7.70 9.67
CA GLU A 22 13.98 6.72 10.30
C GLU A 22 12.55 7.16 10.02
N PRO A 23 11.64 6.26 9.60
CA PRO A 23 11.60 4.80 9.75
C PRO A 23 11.95 4.01 8.47
N GLN A 24 13.08 4.26 7.83
CA GLN A 24 13.61 3.36 6.79
C GLN A 24 14.00 2.01 7.41
N GLY A 25 13.03 1.17 7.73
CA GLY A 25 13.24 0.07 8.67
C GLY A 25 11.99 -0.51 9.31
N PRO A 26 12.18 -1.37 10.32
CA PRO A 26 11.10 -1.92 11.12
C PRO A 26 10.40 -0.83 11.94
N VAL A 27 9.08 -0.92 12.05
CA VAL A 27 8.27 0.04 12.83
C VAL A 27 7.39 -0.68 13.85
N ASN A 28 7.17 -0.02 14.99
CA ASN A 28 6.35 -0.54 16.08
C ASN A 28 4.86 -0.24 15.83
N HIS A 29 4.26 -0.95 14.87
CA HIS A 29 2.81 -0.90 14.62
C HIS A 29 2.22 -2.31 14.49
N PRO A 30 0.98 -2.56 14.94
CA PRO A 30 0.34 -3.89 14.83
C PRO A 30 0.24 -4.37 13.38
N ASN A 31 -0.13 -3.50 12.43
CA ASN A 31 -0.42 -3.86 11.04
C ASN A 31 0.71 -3.56 10.03
N ILE A 32 1.60 -2.63 10.38
CA ILE A 32 2.70 -2.17 9.51
C ILE A 32 3.99 -2.58 10.22
N LYS A 33 4.76 -3.52 9.64
CA LYS A 33 5.99 -4.01 10.27
C LYS A 33 7.24 -3.35 9.75
N PHE A 34 7.16 -2.78 8.56
CA PHE A 34 8.28 -2.12 7.89
C PHE A 34 7.77 -0.91 7.11
N ALA A 35 8.55 0.18 7.10
CA ALA A 35 8.27 1.36 6.30
C ALA A 35 9.49 1.75 5.47
N THR A 36 9.24 2.37 4.33
CA THR A 36 10.28 2.85 3.41
C THR A 36 10.58 4.33 3.57
N SER A 37 9.84 5.06 4.42
CA SER A 37 10.08 6.45 4.78
C SER A 37 9.07 6.88 5.85
N VAL A 38 9.27 8.08 6.42
CA VAL A 38 8.32 8.68 7.38
C VAL A 38 6.97 8.89 6.71
N ILE A 39 7.01 9.36 5.46
CA ILE A 39 5.83 9.66 4.65
C ILE A 39 5.06 8.36 4.37
N ASP A 40 5.76 7.30 3.95
CA ASP A 40 5.18 5.97 3.73
C ASP A 40 4.45 5.46 4.98
N TYR A 41 5.09 5.57 6.15
CA TYR A 41 4.48 5.16 7.41
C TYR A 41 3.21 5.96 7.72
N ILE A 42 3.27 7.30 7.65
CA ILE A 42 2.13 8.19 7.96
C ILE A 42 0.94 7.88 7.05
N PHE A 43 1.15 7.79 5.74
CA PHE A 43 0.03 7.59 4.81
C PHE A 43 -0.54 6.16 4.87
N ARG A 44 0.26 5.15 5.23
CA ARG A 44 -0.27 3.80 5.49
C ARG A 44 -1.10 3.76 6.77
N VAL A 45 -0.71 4.48 7.83
CA VAL A 45 -1.52 4.61 9.04
C VAL A 45 -2.82 5.35 8.74
N LEU A 46 -2.74 6.49 8.03
CA LEU A 46 -3.93 7.26 7.66
C LEU A 46 -4.88 6.45 6.78
N GLY A 47 -4.37 5.75 5.77
CA GLY A 47 -5.18 4.91 4.91
C GLY A 47 -5.81 3.74 5.67
N LEU A 48 -5.10 3.16 6.64
CA LEU A 48 -5.64 2.08 7.46
C LEU A 48 -6.72 2.56 8.43
N GLU A 49 -6.44 3.59 9.21
CA GLU A 49 -7.30 4.05 10.30
C GLU A 49 -8.49 4.88 9.80
N TYR A 50 -8.32 5.69 8.74
CA TYR A 50 -9.35 6.63 8.29
C TYR A 50 -10.04 6.20 7.00
N LEU A 51 -9.38 5.43 6.13
CA LEU A 51 -9.96 4.94 4.88
C LEU A 51 -10.28 3.44 4.91
N GLY A 52 -9.91 2.73 5.98
CA GLY A 52 -10.10 1.27 6.08
C GLY A 52 -9.31 0.47 5.04
N ARG A 53 -8.34 1.08 4.35
CA ARG A 53 -7.59 0.44 3.28
C ARG A 53 -6.54 -0.51 3.86
N THR A 54 -6.60 -1.77 3.40
CA THR A 54 -5.71 -2.85 3.87
C THR A 54 -4.78 -3.41 2.80
N ASP A 55 -4.78 -2.83 1.60
CA ASP A 55 -3.98 -3.28 0.45
C ASP A 55 -2.46 -3.15 0.69
N PHE A 56 -2.07 -2.16 1.48
CA PHE A 56 -0.68 -1.85 1.78
C PHE A 56 -0.23 -2.27 3.19
N VAL A 57 -1.00 -3.01 3.99
CA VAL A 57 -0.53 -3.49 5.30
C VAL A 57 0.09 -4.88 5.23
N HIS A 58 1.06 -5.14 6.11
CA HIS A 58 1.72 -6.44 6.19
C HIS A 58 0.88 -7.45 6.95
N VAL A 59 0.22 -6.99 8.03
CA VAL A 59 -0.67 -7.81 8.84
C VAL A 59 -2.04 -7.17 8.77
N LYS A 60 -2.99 -7.83 8.10
CA LYS A 60 -4.37 -7.35 8.02
C LYS A 60 -5.02 -7.45 9.41
N PRO A 61 -5.73 -6.41 9.88
CA PRO A 61 -6.47 -6.49 11.13
C PRO A 61 -7.54 -7.59 11.03
N ALA A 62 -7.72 -8.33 12.14
CA ALA A 62 -8.62 -9.49 12.21
C ALA A 62 -10.10 -9.07 12.21
N ASP A 63 -10.36 -7.88 12.76
CA ASP A 63 -11.64 -7.21 12.67
C ASP A 63 -11.59 -6.39 11.37
N GLY A 64 -12.28 -6.86 10.33
CA GLY A 64 -12.36 -6.15 9.05
C GLY A 64 -12.72 -4.69 9.32
N ILE A 65 -11.84 -3.79 8.89
CA ILE A 65 -11.99 -2.35 9.13
C ILE A 65 -13.26 -1.91 8.41
N ASP A 66 -14.09 -1.14 9.12
CA ASP A 66 -15.45 -0.74 8.75
C ASP A 66 -15.65 -0.63 7.23
N GLU A 67 -16.47 -1.55 6.69
CA GLU A 67 -16.83 -1.66 5.26
C GLU A 67 -17.40 -0.35 4.68
N ASP A 68 -17.72 0.63 5.52
CA ASP A 68 -18.30 1.93 5.18
C ASP A 68 -17.48 2.73 4.15
N PHE A 69 -16.15 2.57 4.09
CA PHE A 69 -15.29 3.25 3.12
C PHE A 69 -15.00 2.42 1.86
N VAL A 70 -14.87 1.09 1.98
CA VAL A 70 -14.77 0.19 0.81
C VAL A 70 -16.05 0.26 -0.03
N ASN A 71 -17.18 0.48 0.63
CA ASN A 71 -18.46 0.70 -0.02
C ASN A 71 -18.57 2.05 -0.74
N ALA A 72 -17.77 3.07 -0.37
CA ALA A 72 -17.81 4.36 -1.07
C ALA A 72 -17.20 4.26 -2.48
N ASP A 73 -16.05 3.60 -2.61
CA ASP A 73 -15.39 3.38 -3.91
C ASP A 73 -16.18 2.38 -4.76
N LYS A 74 -16.72 1.30 -4.16
CA LYS A 74 -17.64 0.38 -4.85
C LYS A 74 -18.92 1.06 -5.29
N ALA A 75 -19.57 1.86 -4.43
CA ALA A 75 -20.78 2.58 -4.79
C ALA A 75 -20.52 3.64 -5.88
N GLU A 76 -19.34 4.27 -5.89
CA GLU A 76 -18.96 5.17 -6.97
C GLU A 76 -18.71 4.42 -8.29
N GLN A 77 -18.07 3.25 -8.24
CA GLN A 77 -17.88 2.37 -9.40
C GLN A 77 -19.21 1.82 -9.94
N GLU A 78 -20.05 1.28 -9.07
CA GLU A 78 -21.39 0.78 -9.42
C GLU A 78 -22.27 1.91 -9.98
N ARG A 79 -22.18 3.14 -9.44
CA ARG A 79 -22.90 4.30 -9.98
C ARG A 79 -22.40 4.66 -11.38
N LYS A 80 -21.09 4.64 -11.62
CA LYS A 80 -20.49 4.91 -12.94
C LYS A 80 -20.87 3.82 -13.95
N GLU A 81 -20.83 2.55 -13.57
CA GLU A 81 -21.25 1.44 -14.42
C GLU A 81 -22.75 1.52 -14.76
N LEU A 82 -23.60 1.84 -13.79
CA LEU A 82 -25.04 2.06 -14.02
C LEU A 82 -25.31 3.26 -14.93
N LEU A 83 -24.57 4.36 -14.76
CA LEU A 83 -24.63 5.55 -15.61
C LEU A 83 -24.19 5.23 -17.05
N GLU A 84 -23.11 4.47 -17.24
CA GLU A 84 -22.64 4.03 -18.55
C GLU A 84 -23.65 3.11 -19.25
N THR A 85 -24.24 2.18 -18.51
CA THR A 85 -25.25 1.25 -19.04
C THR A 85 -26.49 2.03 -19.51
N ARG A 86 -26.97 2.96 -18.68
CA ARG A 86 -28.12 3.83 -18.99
C ARG A 86 -27.83 4.80 -20.14
N ALA A 87 -26.60 5.32 -20.24
CA ALA A 87 -26.18 6.15 -21.36
C ALA A 87 -26.20 5.38 -22.69
N ARG A 88 -25.78 4.12 -22.67
CA ARG A 88 -25.76 3.22 -23.85
C ARG A 88 -27.17 2.85 -24.33
N GLU A 89 -28.12 2.64 -23.43
CA GLU A 89 -29.52 2.36 -23.78
C GLU A 89 -30.22 3.58 -24.41
N LEU A 90 -29.87 4.79 -23.96
CA LEU A 90 -30.48 6.04 -24.43
C LEU A 90 -29.74 6.65 -25.63
N GLY A 91 -28.54 6.15 -25.98
CA GLY A 91 -27.71 6.67 -27.07
C GLY A 91 -27.08 8.04 -26.78
N LEU A 92 -26.88 8.39 -25.50
CA LEU A 92 -26.23 9.63 -25.05
C LEU A 92 -24.81 9.37 -24.50
N THR A 93 -23.99 10.42 -24.41
CA THR A 93 -22.68 10.35 -23.74
C THR A 93 -22.82 10.48 -22.22
N PRO A 94 -22.01 9.75 -21.41
CA PRO A 94 -22.13 9.72 -19.95
C PRO A 94 -21.99 11.10 -19.28
N GLU A 95 -21.19 11.99 -19.86
CA GLU A 95 -20.98 13.37 -19.37
C GLU A 95 -22.27 14.24 -19.40
N ALA A 96 -23.22 13.94 -20.28
CA ALA A 96 -24.48 14.69 -20.36
C ALA A 96 -25.46 14.38 -19.21
N LEU A 97 -25.26 13.27 -18.49
CA LEU A 97 -26.11 12.83 -17.38
C LEU A 97 -25.57 13.31 -16.02
N GLU A 98 -24.25 13.45 -15.86
CA GLU A 98 -23.61 13.83 -14.59
C GLU A 98 -23.79 15.32 -14.21
N ALA A 99 -24.05 16.20 -15.19
CA ALA A 99 -24.20 17.64 -14.94
C ALA A 99 -25.48 18.06 -14.17
N LYS A 100 -26.30 17.11 -13.69
CA LYS A 100 -27.60 17.39 -13.06
C LYS A 100 -27.68 17.16 -11.55
N GLU A 101 -26.68 16.57 -10.89
CA GLU A 101 -26.76 16.26 -9.45
C GLU A 101 -25.57 16.85 -8.66
N LEU A 102 -25.87 17.85 -7.83
CA LEU A 102 -24.94 18.45 -6.84
C LEU A 102 -24.77 17.52 -5.61
N PRO A 103 -23.61 17.54 -4.91
CA PRO A 103 -23.36 16.67 -3.77
C PRO A 103 -23.88 17.29 -2.46
N SER A 104 -24.40 16.47 -1.55
CA SER A 104 -24.66 16.86 -0.16
C SER A 104 -24.44 15.67 0.81
N PRO A 105 -24.20 15.95 2.10
CA PRO A 105 -23.15 15.28 2.90
C PRO A 105 -23.62 14.06 3.70
N LYS A 106 -22.63 13.25 4.10
CA LYS A 106 -22.72 12.03 4.91
C LYS A 106 -23.36 12.27 6.30
N PRO A 107 -24.17 11.33 6.84
CA PRO A 107 -24.41 11.24 8.26
C PRO A 107 -23.59 10.11 8.90
N ALA A 108 -23.11 10.41 10.10
CA ALA A 108 -22.60 9.45 11.06
C ALA A 108 -23.73 8.56 11.60
N THR A 109 -23.37 7.36 12.08
CA THR A 109 -23.59 6.82 13.45
C THR A 109 -24.01 5.35 13.50
N GLU A 110 -23.45 4.67 14.52
CA GLU A 110 -23.96 3.52 15.29
C GLU A 110 -23.63 2.06 14.87
N ARG A 111 -22.63 1.51 15.59
CA ARG A 111 -22.70 0.36 16.53
C ARG A 111 -23.23 -1.02 16.05
N MET A 112 -22.39 -2.03 16.38
CA MET A 112 -22.66 -3.36 16.99
C MET A 112 -22.43 -4.66 16.17
N SER A 113 -21.43 -5.42 16.67
CA SER A 113 -21.46 -6.87 16.99
C SER A 113 -21.15 -7.94 15.92
N GLY A 114 -20.06 -8.68 16.15
CA GLY A 114 -20.18 -10.15 16.30
C GLY A 114 -19.55 -11.09 15.26
N ALA A 115 -18.35 -11.59 15.58
CA ALA A 115 -17.93 -13.01 15.57
C ALA A 115 -17.56 -13.79 14.28
N LYS A 116 -16.28 -14.23 14.27
CA LYS A 116 -15.70 -15.59 14.03
C LYS A 116 -15.42 -16.13 12.61
N SER A 117 -14.09 -16.32 12.38
CA SER A 117 -13.40 -17.58 11.96
C SER A 117 -13.54 -18.02 10.47
N THR A 118 -12.59 -18.55 9.68
CA THR A 118 -11.33 -19.32 9.86
C THR A 118 -10.56 -19.41 8.52
N ALA A 119 -9.25 -19.74 8.59
CA ALA A 119 -8.36 -20.39 7.60
C ALA A 119 -7.42 -19.48 6.75
N SER A 120 -6.11 -19.60 7.03
CA SER A 120 -5.00 -18.79 6.50
C SER A 120 -4.30 -19.42 5.28
N PRO A 121 -3.86 -18.61 4.28
CA PRO A 121 -3.15 -19.06 3.07
C PRO A 121 -1.62 -19.30 3.25
N ASP A 122 -1.13 -19.35 4.50
CA ASP A 122 0.29 -19.32 4.86
C ASP A 122 1.11 -20.51 4.33
N SER A 123 0.47 -21.64 4.03
CA SER A 123 1.18 -22.86 3.61
C SER A 123 1.72 -22.82 2.19
N PHE A 124 1.24 -21.90 1.34
CA PHE A 124 1.72 -21.79 -0.04
C PHE A 124 2.97 -20.90 -0.16
N LEU A 125 3.17 -19.95 0.76
CA LEU A 125 4.28 -19.00 0.72
C LEU A 125 5.62 -19.64 1.16
N GLY A 126 5.58 -20.60 2.08
CA GLY A 126 6.77 -21.25 2.63
C GLY A 126 7.59 -22.04 1.60
N THR A 127 6.94 -22.61 0.59
CA THR A 127 7.61 -23.45 -0.43
C THR A 127 8.33 -22.63 -1.50
N MET A 128 7.98 -21.35 -1.71
CA MET A 128 8.63 -20.50 -2.72
C MET A 128 9.76 -19.61 -2.17
N MET A 129 9.92 -19.51 -0.84
CA MET A 129 10.77 -18.49 -0.20
C MET A 129 11.83 -19.04 0.77
N GLY A 130 12.00 -20.36 0.89
CA GLY A 130 12.82 -20.98 1.94
C GLY A 130 14.31 -20.61 1.95
N ASP A 131 14.94 -20.45 0.78
CA ASP A 131 16.40 -20.28 0.65
C ASP A 131 16.81 -19.13 -0.29
N ALA A 132 15.91 -18.20 -0.59
CA ALA A 132 16.15 -17.17 -1.60
C ALA A 132 17.03 -16.02 -1.05
N PRO A 133 18.26 -15.83 -1.55
CA PRO A 133 19.13 -14.76 -1.08
C PRO A 133 18.57 -13.39 -1.51
N PHE A 134 18.90 -12.34 -0.75
CA PHE A 134 18.61 -10.98 -1.18
C PHE A 134 19.44 -10.62 -2.41
N CYS A 135 18.87 -9.80 -3.30
CA CYS A 135 19.56 -9.33 -4.49
C CYS A 135 20.78 -8.47 -4.10
N ASP A 136 21.94 -8.79 -4.65
CA ASP A 136 23.19 -8.05 -4.49
C ASP A 136 23.18 -6.63 -5.08
N VAL A 137 22.34 -6.39 -6.09
CA VAL A 137 22.23 -5.08 -6.76
C VAL A 137 21.27 -4.13 -6.04
N CYS A 138 20.09 -4.60 -5.63
CA CYS A 138 19.02 -3.73 -5.12
C CYS A 138 18.43 -4.13 -3.77
N GLY A 139 18.89 -5.23 -3.17
CA GLY A 139 18.43 -5.69 -1.85
C GLY A 139 17.02 -6.28 -1.81
N HIS A 140 16.30 -6.35 -2.93
CA HIS A 140 14.98 -6.97 -2.97
C HIS A 140 15.09 -8.50 -2.84
N ILE A 141 14.08 -9.12 -2.21
CA ILE A 141 14.02 -10.58 -2.12
C ILE A 141 13.94 -11.17 -3.53
N THR A 142 14.82 -12.13 -3.81
CA THR A 142 14.81 -12.80 -5.11
C THR A 142 13.81 -13.94 -5.10
N VAL A 143 13.34 -14.32 -6.28
CA VAL A 143 12.42 -15.45 -6.46
C VAL A 143 13.09 -16.52 -7.30
N ARG A 144 12.90 -17.78 -6.92
CA ARG A 144 13.47 -18.93 -7.61
C ARG A 144 12.91 -19.03 -9.04
N ASN A 145 13.79 -19.06 -10.03
CA ASN A 145 13.48 -19.26 -11.44
C ASN A 145 14.33 -20.43 -11.96
N GLY A 146 13.81 -21.65 -11.77
CA GLY A 146 14.55 -22.88 -12.08
C GLY A 146 15.71 -23.10 -11.11
N SER A 147 16.93 -23.23 -11.63
CA SER A 147 18.17 -23.35 -10.85
C SER A 147 18.70 -22.00 -10.36
N CYS A 148 18.23 -20.89 -10.94
CA CYS A 148 18.65 -19.55 -10.59
C CYS A 148 17.67 -18.84 -9.66
N TYR A 149 18.09 -17.69 -9.17
CA TYR A 149 17.25 -16.68 -8.52
C TYR A 149 17.14 -15.45 -9.40
N LYS A 150 15.95 -14.86 -9.49
CA LYS A 150 15.69 -13.64 -10.25
C LYS A 150 15.10 -12.56 -9.35
N CYS A 151 15.65 -11.36 -9.44
CA CYS A 151 15.08 -10.19 -8.78
C CYS A 151 13.90 -9.63 -9.59
N ILE A 152 12.74 -9.48 -8.94
CA ILE A 152 11.54 -8.91 -9.57
C ILE A 152 11.66 -7.39 -9.74
N SER A 153 12.44 -6.72 -8.88
CA SER A 153 12.58 -5.26 -8.88
C SER A 153 13.60 -4.74 -9.90
N CYS A 154 14.77 -5.38 -10.02
CA CYS A 154 15.84 -4.91 -10.92
C CYS A 154 16.18 -5.87 -12.07
N GLY A 155 15.58 -7.06 -12.11
CA GLY A 155 15.80 -8.04 -13.18
C GLY A 155 17.13 -8.82 -13.11
N SER A 156 18.01 -8.54 -12.14
CA SER A 156 19.26 -9.28 -11.95
C SER A 156 19.02 -10.77 -11.67
N SER A 157 19.82 -11.65 -12.28
CA SER A 157 19.77 -13.11 -12.11
C SER A 157 21.04 -13.61 -11.41
N MET A 158 20.87 -14.40 -10.35
CA MET A 158 21.94 -14.92 -9.50
C MET A 158 21.87 -16.44 -9.38
N GLY A 159 22.99 -17.13 -9.23
CA GLY A 159 23.00 -18.59 -8.99
C GLY A 159 22.66 -19.45 -10.20
N CYS A 160 22.84 -18.94 -11.42
CA CYS A 160 22.78 -19.76 -12.64
C CYS A 160 24.09 -20.52 -12.82
N SER A 161 24.13 -21.78 -12.37
CA SER A 161 25.17 -22.76 -12.73
C SER A 161 24.83 -23.46 -14.04
#